data_AF-A0AAP0ECP7-F1
#
_entry.id   AF-A0AAP0ECP7-F1
#
_cell.length_a   1.000
_cell.length_b   1.000
_cell.length_c   1.000
_cell.angle_alpha   90.00
_cell.angle_beta   90.00
_cell.angle_gamma   90.00
#
_symmetry.space_group_name_H-M   'P 1'
#
loop_
_entity.id
_entity.type
_entity.pdbx_description
1 polymer ?
#
loop_
_entity_poly.entity_id
_entity_poly.type
_entity_poly.pdbx_seq_one_letter_code
_entity_poly.pdbx_strand_id
1 'polypeptide(L)'
;MLFLLFSLILSELLLLLILSFKTPFRKLLILLLDTTKQGQAPLIAKTIAATVYALLMSRLYSFIEIRRRFNDGGAFGSTDQVLMGHYLLQATLMGIFLFLGLMIDRLHHYIRELRLLRKSMKILKKTQDSSNGDAWTREVTKEEIEELKTNNGHLNFEINQKEGITALKMKIKQLESESAGRRERKKTAEASSVALTKQFEGIQLKYNGLQEENMKLRKQLKSLDRKWSSSRGKKNE
;
A
#
# COMPACT_ATOMS: atom_id res chain seq x y z
N MET A 1 -6.17 -34.69 8.90
CA MET A 1 -5.55 -33.37 8.59
C MET A 1 -4.05 -33.38 8.88
N LEU A 2 -3.61 -33.77 10.08
CA LEU A 2 -2.18 -33.85 10.42
C LEU A 2 -1.36 -34.74 9.47
N PHE A 3 -1.82 -35.96 9.15
CA PHE A 3 -1.12 -36.84 8.20
C PHE A 3 -0.97 -36.24 6.79
N LEU A 4 -1.99 -35.51 6.32
CA LEU A 4 -1.93 -34.82 5.02
C LEU A 4 -0.92 -33.68 5.06
N LEU A 5 -0.94 -32.84 6.09
CA LEU A 5 0.04 -31.76 6.28
C LEU A 5 1.46 -32.32 6.40
N PHE A 6 1.63 -33.43 7.13
CA PHE A 6 2.93 -34.07 7.31
C PHE A 6 3.47 -34.63 5.98
N SER A 7 2.63 -35.36 5.23
CA SER A 7 3.01 -35.87 3.90
C SER A 7 3.33 -34.73 2.93
N LEU A 8 2.60 -33.62 3.00
CA LEU A 8 2.80 -32.46 2.15
C LEU A 8 4.14 -31.77 2.48
N ILE A 9 4.41 -31.50 3.75
CA ILE A 9 5.69 -30.92 4.21
C ILE A 9 6.86 -31.84 3.86
N LEU A 10 6.69 -33.16 4.02
CA LEU A 10 7.73 -34.13 3.67
C LEU A 10 8.02 -34.14 2.16
N SER A 11 6.98 -34.01 1.33
CA SER A 11 7.13 -33.85 -0.11
C SER A 11 7.80 -32.52 -0.49
N GLU A 12 7.50 -31.42 0.21
CA GLU A 12 8.12 -30.11 -0.02
C GLU A 12 9.58 -30.05 0.45
N LEU A 13 9.91 -30.66 1.59
CA LEU A 13 11.28 -30.81 2.06
C LEU A 13 12.10 -31.66 1.10
N LEU A 14 11.52 -32.75 0.58
CA LEU A 14 12.16 -33.56 -0.45
C LEU A 14 12.37 -32.75 -1.73
N LEU A 15 11.38 -31.93 -2.13
CA LEU A 15 11.49 -31.02 -3.26
C LEU A 15 12.64 -30.01 -3.06
N LEU A 16 12.74 -29.39 -1.88
CA LEU A 16 13.82 -28.47 -1.51
C LEU A 16 15.19 -29.16 -1.49
N LEU A 17 15.28 -30.38 -0.97
CA LEU A 17 16.52 -31.16 -0.94
C LEU A 17 17.00 -31.53 -2.34
N ILE A 18 16.09 -32.01 -3.20
CA ILE A 18 16.36 -32.30 -4.61
C ILE A 18 16.82 -31.03 -5.34
N LEU A 19 16.21 -29.88 -5.03
CA LEU A 19 16.54 -28.58 -5.61
C LEU A 19 17.90 -28.03 -5.13
N SER A 20 18.24 -28.28 -3.86
CA SER A 20 19.49 -27.82 -3.25
C SER A 20 20.70 -28.60 -3.76
N PHE A 21 20.54 -29.91 -4.03
CA PHE A 21 21.60 -30.68 -4.67
C PHE A 21 21.68 -30.39 -6.17
N LYS A 22 22.90 -30.40 -6.71
CA LYS A 22 23.22 -30.16 -8.12
C LYS A 22 22.78 -31.33 -9.00
N THR A 23 21.48 -31.63 -9.02
CA THR A 23 20.89 -32.83 -9.65
C THR A 23 20.26 -32.52 -11.02
N PRO A 24 20.15 -33.51 -11.91
CA PRO A 24 19.50 -33.36 -13.22
C PRO A 24 18.00 -33.03 -13.13
N PHE A 25 17.35 -33.30 -11.99
CA PHE A 25 15.95 -32.95 -11.71
C PHE A 25 15.67 -31.45 -11.72
N ARG A 26 16.72 -30.62 -11.62
CA ARG A 26 16.63 -29.17 -11.80
C ARG A 26 15.88 -28.84 -13.10
N LYS A 27 16.10 -29.56 -14.21
CA LYS A 27 15.43 -29.28 -15.49
C LYS A 27 13.93 -29.59 -15.48
N LEU A 28 13.53 -30.69 -14.85
CA LEU A 28 12.12 -31.12 -14.77
C LEU A 28 11.31 -30.23 -13.83
N LEU A 29 11.89 -29.89 -12.68
CA LEU A 29 11.28 -28.95 -11.73
C LEU A 29 11.15 -27.56 -12.34
N ILE A 30 12.13 -27.15 -13.15
CA ILE A 30 12.06 -25.89 -13.90
C ILE A 30 10.90 -25.89 -14.91
N LEU A 31 10.70 -26.98 -15.65
CA LEU A 31 9.58 -27.10 -16.60
C LEU A 31 8.23 -27.04 -15.86
N LEU A 32 8.10 -27.76 -14.74
CA LEU A 32 6.88 -27.78 -13.93
C LEU A 32 6.57 -26.42 -13.27
N LEU A 33 7.62 -25.69 -12.89
CA LEU A 33 7.50 -24.41 -12.20
C LEU A 33 7.32 -23.24 -13.18
N ASP A 34 7.87 -23.36 -14.40
CA ASP A 34 7.66 -22.38 -15.48
C ASP A 34 6.22 -22.49 -16.03
N THR A 35 5.67 -23.71 -16.20
CA THR A 35 4.27 -23.89 -16.67
C THR A 35 3.23 -23.38 -15.67
N THR A 36 3.50 -23.50 -14.38
CA THR A 36 2.58 -23.04 -13.33
C THR A 36 2.64 -21.54 -13.10
N LYS A 37 3.72 -20.83 -13.50
CA LYS A 37 3.89 -19.39 -13.25
C LYS A 37 3.54 -18.46 -14.43
N GLN A 38 3.37 -18.97 -15.65
CA GLN A 38 3.29 -18.12 -16.86
C GLN A 38 1.92 -17.45 -17.12
N GLY A 39 0.86 -17.79 -16.38
CA GLY A 39 -0.49 -17.28 -16.63
C GLY A 39 -0.98 -16.20 -15.66
N GLN A 40 -1.20 -16.57 -14.39
CA GLN A 40 -1.89 -15.71 -13.39
C GLN A 40 -1.49 -16.04 -11.94
N ALA A 41 -0.50 -16.92 -11.77
CA ALA A 41 -0.12 -17.48 -10.48
C ALA A 41 0.47 -16.50 -9.44
N PRO A 42 1.18 -15.41 -9.76
CA PRO A 42 1.77 -14.58 -8.70
C PRO A 42 0.72 -13.83 -7.88
N LEU A 43 -0.41 -13.44 -8.49
CA LEU A 43 -1.52 -12.80 -7.78
C LEU A 43 -2.28 -13.81 -6.93
N ILE A 44 -2.56 -14.98 -7.48
CA ILE A 44 -3.31 -16.04 -6.80
C ILE A 44 -2.48 -16.67 -5.67
N ALA A 45 -1.17 -16.86 -5.86
CA ALA A 45 -0.28 -17.34 -4.81
C ALA A 45 -0.21 -16.36 -3.63
N LYS A 46 -0.24 -15.05 -3.91
CA LYS A 46 -0.24 -14.01 -2.87
C LYS A 46 -1.56 -14.00 -2.08
N THR A 47 -2.69 -14.19 -2.74
CA THR A 47 -3.99 -14.28 -2.04
C THR A 47 -4.14 -15.57 -1.26
N ILE A 48 -3.70 -16.72 -1.79
CA ILE A 48 -3.69 -17.99 -1.07
C ILE A 48 -2.74 -17.94 0.13
N ALA A 49 -1.54 -17.35 -0.02
CA ALA A 49 -0.64 -17.17 1.11
C ALA A 49 -1.27 -16.28 2.20
N ALA A 50 -1.97 -15.22 1.82
CA ALA A 50 -2.66 -14.34 2.76
C ALA A 50 -3.82 -15.07 3.48
N THR A 51 -4.61 -15.89 2.79
CA THR A 51 -5.69 -16.65 3.41
C THR A 51 -5.18 -17.73 4.35
N VAL A 52 -4.14 -18.48 3.95
CA VAL A 52 -3.49 -19.50 4.79
C VAL A 52 -2.83 -18.84 6.02
N TYR A 53 -2.26 -17.65 5.87
CA TYR A 53 -1.73 -16.87 6.99
C TYR A 53 -2.83 -16.41 7.97
N ALA A 54 -3.95 -15.93 7.47
CA ALA A 54 -5.10 -15.57 8.31
C ALA A 54 -5.66 -16.79 9.07
N LEU A 55 -5.73 -17.96 8.42
CA LEU A 55 -6.13 -19.21 9.06
C LEU A 55 -5.14 -19.63 10.16
N LEU A 56 -3.84 -19.47 9.93
CA LEU A 56 -2.81 -19.71 10.94
C LEU A 56 -3.02 -18.80 12.16
N MET A 57 -3.27 -17.51 11.94
CA MET A 57 -3.55 -16.56 13.02
C MET A 57 -4.80 -16.94 13.83
N SER A 58 -5.86 -17.39 13.15
CA SER A 58 -7.05 -17.91 13.82
C SER A 58 -6.74 -19.11 14.72
N ARG A 59 -5.91 -20.07 14.25
CA ARG A 59 -5.51 -21.23 15.06
C ARG A 59 -4.61 -20.86 16.24
N LEU A 60 -3.69 -19.92 16.05
CA LEU A 60 -2.86 -19.40 17.15
C LEU A 60 -3.69 -18.69 18.20
N TYR A 61 -4.69 -17.91 17.78
CA TYR A 61 -5.57 -17.20 18.70
C TYR A 61 -6.35 -18.17 19.59
N SER A 62 -6.96 -19.22 19.01
CA SER A 62 -7.65 -20.25 19.80
C SER A 62 -6.73 -20.96 20.80
N PHE A 63 -5.48 -21.24 20.41
CA PHE A 63 -4.48 -21.81 21.32
C PHE A 63 -4.13 -20.86 22.48
N ILE A 64 -3.89 -19.58 22.18
CA ILE A 64 -3.57 -18.56 23.18
C ILE A 64 -4.76 -18.37 24.13
N GLU A 65 -5.99 -18.40 23.62
CA GLU A 65 -7.20 -18.27 24.41
C GLU A 65 -7.36 -19.45 25.39
N ILE A 66 -7.15 -20.68 24.94
CA ILE A 66 -7.16 -21.88 25.80
C ILE A 66 -6.04 -21.81 26.84
N ARG A 67 -4.83 -21.39 26.44
CA ARG A 67 -3.70 -21.25 27.35
C ARG A 67 -3.90 -20.15 28.39
N ARG A 68 -4.59 -19.07 28.03
CA ARG A 68 -4.95 -17.98 28.95
C ARG A 68 -5.96 -18.47 29.99
N ARG A 69 -7.00 -19.20 29.54
CA ARG A 69 -7.98 -19.87 30.42
C ARG A 69 -7.34 -20.89 31.38
N PHE A 70 -6.25 -21.56 30.95
CA PHE A 70 -5.44 -22.44 31.80
C PHE A 70 -4.68 -21.66 32.89
N ASN A 71 -4.10 -20.51 32.55
CA ASN A 71 -3.29 -19.70 33.49
C ASN A 71 -4.15 -18.93 34.51
N ASP A 72 -5.39 -18.61 34.17
CA ASP A 72 -6.35 -17.90 35.04
C ASP A 72 -7.05 -18.83 36.07
N GLY A 73 -6.54 -20.05 36.28
CA GLY A 73 -7.01 -20.97 37.33
C GLY A 73 -8.08 -21.98 36.89
N GLY A 74 -8.33 -22.12 35.59
CA GLY A 74 -9.26 -23.10 35.04
C GLY A 74 -8.71 -24.52 35.06
N ALA A 75 -9.12 -25.33 36.03
CA ALA A 75 -8.89 -26.78 36.00
C ALA A 75 -9.81 -27.42 34.94
N PHE A 76 -9.24 -27.85 33.83
CA PHE A 76 -9.94 -28.65 32.83
C PHE A 76 -9.21 -29.96 32.53
N GLY A 77 -9.98 -31.02 32.29
CA GLY A 77 -9.55 -32.42 32.32
C GLY A 77 -8.50 -32.79 31.28
N SER A 78 -7.92 -33.99 31.44
CA SER A 78 -6.87 -34.59 30.60
C SER A 78 -7.17 -34.55 29.08
N THR A 79 -8.43 -34.42 28.68
CA THR A 79 -8.86 -34.24 27.29
C THR A 79 -8.46 -32.89 26.68
N ASP A 80 -8.46 -31.80 27.47
CA ASP A 80 -8.12 -30.46 26.98
C ASP A 80 -6.62 -30.28 26.75
N GLN A 81 -5.79 -31.01 27.51
CA GLN A 81 -4.34 -31.05 27.29
C GLN A 81 -3.99 -31.68 25.94
N VAL A 82 -4.70 -32.74 25.54
CA VAL A 82 -4.51 -33.39 24.24
C VAL A 82 -5.00 -32.49 23.10
N LEU A 83 -6.13 -31.81 23.30
CA LEU A 83 -6.69 -30.88 22.31
C LEU A 83 -5.79 -29.66 22.08
N MET A 84 -5.21 -29.11 23.15
CA MET A 84 -4.22 -28.03 23.08
C MET A 84 -2.97 -28.45 22.32
N GLY A 85 -2.44 -29.66 22.59
CA GLY A 85 -1.31 -30.22 21.85
C GLY A 85 -1.62 -30.41 20.37
N HIS A 86 -2.84 -30.87 20.04
CA HIS A 86 -3.27 -31.05 18.65
C HIS A 86 -3.36 -29.71 17.90
N TYR A 87 -3.95 -28.66 18.49
CA TYR A 87 -3.99 -27.33 17.85
C TYR A 87 -2.61 -26.69 17.70
N LEU A 88 -1.74 -26.85 18.70
CA LEU A 88 -0.37 -26.36 18.63
C LEU A 88 0.42 -27.04 17.52
N LEU A 89 0.35 -28.37 17.45
CA LEU A 89 1.02 -29.16 16.42
C LEU A 89 0.49 -28.81 15.02
N GLN A 90 -0.82 -28.62 14.89
CA GLN A 90 -1.42 -28.23 13.62
C GLN A 90 -1.01 -26.81 13.19
N ALA A 91 -0.94 -25.86 14.13
CA ALA A 91 -0.52 -24.49 13.86
C ALA A 91 0.96 -24.41 13.44
N THR A 92 1.85 -25.13 14.13
CA THR A 92 3.29 -25.17 13.77
C THR A 92 3.51 -25.84 12.43
N LEU A 93 2.81 -26.94 12.11
CA LEU A 93 2.88 -27.57 10.78
C LEU A 93 2.42 -26.62 9.67
N MET A 94 1.29 -25.91 9.87
CA MET A 94 0.76 -24.98 8.88
C MET A 94 1.71 -23.79 8.66
N GLY A 95 2.39 -23.33 9.70
CA GLY A 95 3.44 -22.31 9.62
C GLY A 95 4.69 -22.79 8.88
N ILE A 96 5.13 -24.01 9.13
CA ILE A 96 6.25 -24.63 8.41
C ILE A 96 5.92 -24.75 6.92
N PHE A 97 4.74 -25.26 6.56
CA PHE A 97 4.28 -25.33 5.16
C PHE A 97 4.29 -23.96 4.47
N LEU A 98 3.73 -22.93 5.12
CA LEU A 98 3.79 -21.55 4.62
C LEU A 98 5.23 -21.06 4.39
N PHE A 99 6.12 -21.32 5.35
CA PHE A 99 7.51 -20.94 5.25
C PHE A 99 8.24 -21.66 4.11
N LEU A 100 7.97 -22.97 3.91
CA LEU A 100 8.52 -23.75 2.81
C LEU A 100 8.02 -23.22 1.46
N GLY A 101 6.73 -22.94 1.32
CA GLY A 101 6.18 -22.33 0.11
C GLY A 101 6.86 -21.00 -0.24
N LEU A 102 7.13 -20.14 0.76
CA LEU A 102 7.86 -18.88 0.57
C LEU A 102 9.35 -19.10 0.22
N MET A 103 9.99 -20.07 0.85
CA MET A 103 11.36 -20.47 0.51
C MET A 103 11.45 -20.95 -0.94
N ILE A 104 10.50 -21.76 -1.39
CA ILE A 104 10.40 -22.24 -2.77
C ILE A 104 10.21 -21.07 -3.75
N ASP A 105 9.37 -20.08 -3.41
CA ASP A 105 9.17 -18.89 -4.24
C ASP A 105 10.46 -18.05 -4.40
N ARG A 106 11.20 -17.83 -3.30
CA ARG A 106 12.51 -17.16 -3.34
C ARG A 106 13.56 -17.97 -4.10
N LEU A 107 13.59 -19.28 -3.89
CA LEU A 107 14.49 -20.19 -4.62
C LEU A 107 14.19 -20.19 -6.12
N HIS A 108 12.92 -20.13 -6.51
CA HIS A 108 12.53 -19.99 -7.91
C HIS A 108 13.06 -18.69 -8.51
N HIS A 109 12.92 -17.57 -7.80
CA HIS A 109 13.46 -16.29 -8.22
C HIS A 109 14.98 -16.36 -8.43
N TYR A 110 15.70 -16.93 -7.46
CA TYR A 110 17.15 -17.10 -7.52
C TYR A 110 17.60 -18.06 -8.65
N ILE A 111 16.85 -19.14 -8.88
CA ILE A 111 17.12 -20.09 -9.97
C ILE A 111 16.89 -19.46 -11.33
N ARG A 112 15.87 -18.60 -11.45
CA ARG A 112 15.58 -17.85 -12.67
C ARG A 112 16.70 -16.87 -12.99
N GLU A 113 17.16 -16.11 -12.00
CA GLU A 113 18.27 -15.16 -12.13
C GLU A 113 19.58 -15.88 -12.54
N LEU A 114 19.95 -16.95 -11.84
CA LEU A 114 21.14 -17.74 -12.20
C LEU A 114 21.06 -18.39 -13.59
N ARG A 115 19.86 -18.69 -14.10
CA ARG A 115 19.68 -19.23 -15.47
C ARG A 115 19.92 -18.15 -16.51
N LEU A 116 19.41 -16.94 -16.28
CA LEU A 116 19.60 -15.80 -17.17
C LEU A 116 21.09 -15.46 -17.31
N LEU A 117 21.82 -15.39 -16.19
CA LEU A 117 23.27 -15.14 -16.20
C LEU A 117 24.06 -16.26 -16.90
N ARG A 118 23.68 -17.53 -16.69
CA ARG A 118 24.37 -18.65 -17.35
C ARG A 118 24.07 -18.72 -18.85
N LYS A 119 22.84 -18.41 -19.26
CA LYS A 119 22.47 -18.35 -20.68
C LYS A 119 23.13 -17.15 -21.38
N SER A 120 23.20 -15.97 -20.75
CA SER A 120 23.90 -14.80 -21.31
C SER A 120 25.41 -15.03 -21.44
N MET A 121 26.05 -15.67 -20.44
CA MET A 121 27.46 -16.03 -20.52
C MET A 121 27.76 -17.07 -21.61
N LYS A 122 26.86 -18.05 -21.81
CA LYS A 122 26.99 -19.03 -22.90
C LYS A 122 26.85 -18.38 -24.27
N ILE A 123 25.94 -17.43 -24.44
CA ILE A 123 25.80 -16.70 -25.69
C ILE A 123 27.02 -15.83 -25.93
N LEU A 124 27.49 -15.08 -24.93
CA LEU A 124 28.71 -14.28 -25.04
C LEU A 124 29.93 -15.13 -25.42
N LYS A 125 30.09 -16.30 -24.79
CA LYS A 125 31.18 -17.25 -25.11
C LYS A 125 31.02 -17.84 -26.52
N LYS A 126 29.80 -18.21 -26.93
CA LYS A 126 29.54 -18.76 -28.28
C LYS A 126 29.67 -17.69 -29.37
N THR A 127 29.31 -16.43 -29.12
CA THR A 127 29.58 -15.31 -30.03
C THR A 127 31.08 -15.05 -30.18
N GLN A 128 31.85 -15.22 -29.10
CA GLN A 128 33.32 -15.11 -29.12
C GLN A 128 33.98 -16.29 -29.89
N ASP A 129 33.47 -17.51 -29.75
CA ASP A 129 33.99 -18.70 -30.46
C ASP A 129 33.45 -18.81 -31.91
N SER A 130 32.25 -18.28 -32.22
CA SER A 130 31.60 -18.32 -33.55
C SER A 130 32.03 -17.18 -34.49
N SER A 131 33.10 -16.44 -34.18
CA SER A 131 33.74 -15.55 -35.18
C SER A 131 34.25 -16.32 -36.42
N ASN A 132 34.26 -17.66 -36.38
CA ASN A 132 34.67 -18.55 -37.47
C ASN A 132 33.55 -19.51 -37.97
N GLY A 133 32.28 -19.33 -37.56
CA GLY A 133 31.18 -20.28 -37.83
C GLY A 133 30.19 -19.85 -38.92
N ASP A 134 29.65 -20.84 -39.62
CA ASP A 134 28.69 -20.79 -40.73
C ASP A 134 27.32 -20.13 -40.42
N ALA A 135 26.55 -19.80 -41.47
CA ALA A 135 25.28 -19.08 -41.37
C ALA A 135 24.20 -19.77 -40.51
N TRP A 136 24.25 -21.10 -40.41
CA TRP A 136 23.29 -21.89 -39.63
C TRP A 136 23.46 -21.69 -38.11
N THR A 137 24.68 -21.53 -37.61
CA THR A 137 24.92 -21.24 -36.18
C THR A 137 24.48 -19.83 -35.76
N ARG A 138 24.38 -18.88 -36.71
CA ARG A 138 23.83 -17.54 -36.49
C ARG A 138 22.31 -17.52 -36.33
N GLU A 139 21.59 -18.45 -36.94
CA GLU A 139 20.12 -18.52 -36.85
C GLU A 139 19.69 -19.11 -35.51
N VAL A 140 20.31 -20.23 -35.10
CA VAL A 140 20.10 -20.86 -33.78
C VAL A 140 20.44 -19.89 -32.63
N THR A 141 21.47 -19.06 -32.78
CA THR A 141 21.82 -18.06 -31.75
C THR A 141 20.85 -16.89 -31.69
N LYS A 142 20.25 -16.48 -32.82
CA LYS A 142 19.21 -15.44 -32.84
C LYS A 142 17.92 -15.90 -32.15
N GLU A 143 17.49 -17.14 -32.40
CA GLU A 143 16.33 -17.72 -31.73
C GLU A 143 16.55 -17.85 -30.21
N GLU A 144 17.74 -18.29 -29.77
CA GLU A 144 18.08 -18.35 -28.34
C GLU A 144 18.14 -16.94 -27.69
N ILE A 145 18.53 -15.91 -28.44
CA ILE A 145 18.53 -14.51 -27.97
C ILE A 145 17.10 -13.95 -27.86
N GLU A 146 16.23 -14.25 -28.83
CA GLU A 146 14.81 -13.88 -28.78
C GLU A 146 14.09 -14.54 -27.60
N GLU A 147 14.32 -15.84 -27.38
CA GLU A 147 13.77 -16.58 -26.24
C GLU A 147 14.25 -16.00 -24.89
N LEU A 148 15.46 -15.45 -24.83
CA LEU A 148 15.95 -14.74 -23.64
C LEU A 148 15.32 -13.38 -23.45
N LYS A 149 15.00 -12.65 -24.53
CA LYS A 149 14.29 -11.37 -24.44
C LYS A 149 12.86 -11.56 -23.94
N THR A 150 12.15 -12.57 -24.42
CA THR A 150 10.79 -12.89 -23.96
C THR A 150 10.79 -13.35 -22.49
N ASN A 151 11.76 -14.19 -22.09
CA ASN A 151 11.90 -14.65 -20.71
C ASN A 151 12.35 -13.56 -19.71
N ASN A 152 13.12 -12.56 -20.17
CA ASN A 152 13.43 -11.34 -19.42
C ASN A 152 12.25 -10.34 -19.37
N GLY A 153 11.26 -10.49 -20.25
CA GLY A 153 10.09 -9.62 -20.30
C GLY A 153 9.34 -9.54 -18.97
N HIS A 154 9.24 -10.64 -18.22
CA HIS A 154 8.59 -10.64 -16.89
C HIS A 154 9.44 -9.96 -15.81
N LEU A 155 10.77 -10.05 -15.89
CA LEU A 155 11.66 -9.37 -14.94
C LEU A 155 11.62 -7.86 -15.19
N ASN A 156 11.65 -7.46 -16.47
CA ASN A 156 11.47 -6.07 -16.89
C ASN A 156 10.07 -5.54 -16.57
N PHE A 157 9.03 -6.38 -16.65
CA PHE A 157 7.68 -5.99 -16.25
C PHE A 157 7.59 -5.70 -14.74
N GLU A 158 8.24 -6.52 -13.91
CA GLU A 158 8.27 -6.29 -12.46
C GLU A 158 9.13 -5.07 -12.09
N ILE A 159 10.25 -4.85 -12.77
CA ILE A 159 11.08 -3.64 -12.60
C ILE A 159 10.31 -2.39 -13.04
N ASN A 160 9.69 -2.40 -14.22
CA ASN A 160 8.85 -1.29 -14.71
C ASN A 160 7.65 -1.04 -13.80
N GLN A 161 7.04 -2.09 -13.23
CA GLN A 161 5.95 -1.94 -12.28
C GLN A 161 6.45 -1.31 -10.97
N LYS A 162 7.60 -1.73 -10.45
CA LYS A 162 8.24 -1.13 -9.26
C LYS A 162 8.59 0.34 -9.50
N GLU A 163 9.13 0.67 -10.67
CA GLU A 163 9.41 2.05 -11.09
C GLU A 163 8.11 2.88 -11.24
N GLY A 164 7.04 2.29 -11.77
CA GLY A 164 5.72 2.93 -11.82
C GLY A 164 5.17 3.22 -10.42
N ILE A 165 5.35 2.31 -9.48
CA ILE A 165 4.93 2.49 -8.08
C ILE A 165 5.75 3.59 -7.40
N THR A 166 7.05 3.69 -7.63
CA THR A 166 7.87 4.78 -7.07
C THR A 166 7.50 6.13 -7.67
N ALA A 167 7.24 6.20 -8.98
CA ALA A 167 6.77 7.41 -9.65
C ALA A 167 5.39 7.88 -9.14
N LEU A 168 4.44 6.96 -8.98
CA LEU A 168 3.13 7.25 -8.38
C LEU A 168 3.26 7.71 -6.92
N LYS A 169 4.13 7.08 -6.13
CA LYS A 169 4.39 7.47 -4.74
C LYS A 169 4.97 8.89 -4.64
N MET A 170 5.84 9.27 -5.57
CA MET A 170 6.35 10.64 -5.68
C MET A 170 5.23 11.64 -6.01
N LYS A 171 4.36 11.32 -6.96
CA LYS A 171 3.20 12.17 -7.29
C LYS A 171 2.22 12.32 -6.12
N ILE A 172 1.95 11.25 -5.38
CA ILE A 172 1.11 11.32 -4.17
C ILE A 172 1.71 12.28 -3.15
N LYS A 173 3.01 12.17 -2.88
CA LYS A 173 3.70 13.06 -1.93
C LYS A 173 3.69 14.53 -2.40
N GLN A 174 3.80 14.77 -3.70
CA GLN A 174 3.70 16.11 -4.29
C GLN A 174 2.28 16.68 -4.17
N LEU A 175 1.25 15.89 -4.45
CA LEU A 175 -0.15 16.31 -4.31
C LEU A 175 -0.50 16.57 -2.83
N GLU A 176 0.05 15.77 -1.91
CA GLU A 176 -0.15 15.95 -0.49
C GLU A 176 0.45 17.28 0.00
N SER A 177 1.67 17.64 -0.44
CA SER A 177 2.28 18.94 -0.12
C SER A 177 1.57 20.12 -0.79
N GLU A 178 1.09 19.97 -2.03
CA GLU A 178 0.27 21.00 -2.70
C GLU A 178 -1.05 21.22 -1.95
N SER A 179 -1.71 20.14 -1.51
CA SER A 179 -2.97 20.22 -0.77
C SER A 179 -2.78 20.90 0.60
N ALA A 180 -1.68 20.62 1.29
CA ALA A 180 -1.32 21.29 2.53
C ALA A 180 -1.08 22.79 2.30
N GLY A 181 -0.35 23.15 1.23
CA GLY A 181 -0.13 24.55 0.84
C GLY A 181 -1.43 25.28 0.47
N ARG A 182 -2.35 24.62 -0.26
CA ARG A 182 -3.68 25.18 -0.57
C ARG A 182 -4.53 25.40 0.68
N ARG A 183 -4.43 24.53 1.69
CA ARG A 183 -5.14 24.71 2.97
C ARG A 183 -4.65 25.95 3.71
N GLU A 184 -3.34 26.16 3.80
CA GLU A 184 -2.80 27.36 4.46
C GLU A 184 -3.19 28.64 3.71
N ARG A 185 -3.13 28.64 2.38
CA ARG A 185 -3.62 29.77 1.57
C ARG A 185 -5.10 30.06 1.81
N LYS A 186 -5.95 29.04 1.90
CA LYS A 186 -7.37 29.20 2.26
C LYS A 186 -7.53 29.83 3.66
N LYS A 187 -6.83 29.32 4.68
CA LYS A 187 -6.88 29.90 6.03
C LYS A 187 -6.45 31.38 6.03
N THR A 188 -5.39 31.73 5.30
CA THR A 188 -4.96 33.15 5.21
C THR A 188 -5.97 34.02 4.49
N ALA A 189 -6.63 33.49 3.44
CA ALA A 189 -7.68 34.21 2.72
C ALA A 189 -8.95 34.38 3.57
N GLU A 190 -9.32 33.36 4.35
CA GLU A 190 -10.43 33.42 5.31
C GLU A 190 -10.15 34.41 6.45
N ALA A 191 -8.93 34.42 7.00
CA ALA A 191 -8.54 35.42 7.99
C ALA A 191 -8.62 36.85 7.43
N SER A 192 -8.23 37.04 6.17
CA SER A 192 -8.33 38.32 5.48
C SER A 192 -9.79 38.74 5.24
N SER A 193 -10.66 37.81 4.81
CA SER A 193 -12.08 38.10 4.60
C SER A 193 -12.79 38.44 5.92
N VAL A 194 -12.48 37.73 7.00
CA VAL A 194 -13.00 38.02 8.35
C VAL A 194 -12.51 39.37 8.88
N ALA A 195 -11.27 39.74 8.61
CA ALA A 195 -10.76 41.06 8.98
C ALA A 195 -11.49 42.18 8.22
N LEU A 196 -11.77 41.97 6.92
CA LEU A 196 -12.53 42.91 6.11
C LEU A 196 -13.99 43.04 6.55
N THR A 197 -14.67 41.94 6.89
CA THR A 197 -16.05 42.02 7.40
C THR A 197 -16.11 42.78 8.72
N LYS A 198 -15.15 42.57 9.61
CA LYS A 198 -15.06 43.32 10.88
C LYS A 198 -14.80 44.82 10.66
N GLN A 199 -13.95 45.17 9.70
CA GLN A 199 -13.76 46.56 9.28
C GLN A 199 -15.07 47.17 8.78
N PHE A 200 -15.81 46.41 7.96
CA PHE A 200 -17.09 46.86 7.40
C PHE A 200 -18.16 47.07 8.49
N GLU A 201 -18.29 46.13 9.45
CA GLU A 201 -19.17 46.28 10.62
C GLU A 201 -18.83 47.52 11.44
N GLY A 202 -17.54 47.79 11.67
CA GLY A 202 -17.09 48.99 12.38
C GLY A 202 -17.48 50.28 11.66
N ILE A 203 -17.43 50.29 10.32
CA ILE A 203 -17.88 51.43 9.51
C ILE A 203 -19.40 51.59 9.61
N GLN A 204 -20.18 50.51 9.55
CA GLN A 204 -21.63 50.57 9.70
C GLN A 204 -22.06 51.12 11.05
N LEU A 205 -21.39 50.73 12.14
CA LEU A 205 -21.68 51.28 13.48
C LEU A 205 -21.43 52.79 13.55
N LYS A 206 -20.32 53.27 12.99
CA LYS A 206 -20.02 54.71 12.92
C LYS A 206 -21.07 55.46 12.10
N TYR A 207 -21.48 54.89 10.97
CA TYR A 207 -22.51 55.48 10.12
C TYR A 207 -23.86 55.60 10.86
N ASN A 208 -24.29 54.55 11.55
CA ASN A 208 -25.53 54.57 12.33
C ASN A 208 -25.49 55.62 13.45
N GLY A 209 -24.36 55.73 14.17
CA GLY A 209 -24.17 56.75 15.21
C GLY A 209 -24.26 58.19 14.65
N LEU A 210 -23.59 58.45 13.52
CA LEU A 210 -23.66 59.73 12.81
C LEU A 210 -25.07 60.07 12.33
N GLN A 211 -25.85 59.06 11.92
CA GLN A 211 -27.25 59.24 11.53
C GLN A 211 -28.12 59.62 12.74
N GLU A 212 -27.87 58.99 13.89
CA GLU A 212 -28.58 59.27 15.13
C GLU A 212 -28.27 60.68 15.66
N GLU A 213 -27.01 61.10 15.63
CA GLU A 213 -26.59 62.48 15.93
C GLU A 213 -27.23 63.49 14.97
N ASN A 214 -27.22 63.21 13.66
CA ASN A 214 -27.92 64.04 12.69
C ASN A 214 -29.41 64.18 13.02
N MET A 215 -30.07 63.11 13.46
CA MET A 215 -31.46 63.16 13.88
C MET A 215 -31.64 63.98 15.16
N LYS A 216 -30.73 63.87 16.15
CA LYS A 216 -30.73 64.69 17.36
C LYS A 216 -30.56 66.18 17.04
N LEU A 217 -29.60 66.52 16.19
CA LEU A 217 -29.36 67.89 15.71
C LEU A 217 -30.59 68.44 14.98
N ARG A 218 -31.23 67.65 14.10
CA ARG A 218 -32.49 68.04 13.45
C ARG A 218 -33.62 68.29 14.46
N LYS A 219 -33.76 67.43 15.48
CA LYS A 219 -34.75 67.62 16.56
C LYS A 219 -34.46 68.91 17.35
N GLN A 220 -33.19 69.15 17.69
CA GLN A 220 -32.76 70.39 18.36
C GLN A 220 -33.09 71.62 17.51
N LEU A 221 -32.76 71.60 16.21
CA LEU A 221 -33.05 72.69 15.30
C LEU A 221 -34.55 72.97 15.21
N LYS A 222 -35.38 71.93 15.07
CA LYS A 222 -36.85 72.06 15.04
C LYS A 222 -37.41 72.61 16.36
N SER A 223 -36.81 72.25 17.50
CA SER A 223 -37.20 72.77 18.81
C SER A 223 -36.83 74.25 18.97
N LEU A 224 -35.65 74.66 18.48
CA LEU A 224 -35.25 76.05 18.42
C LEU A 224 -36.21 76.84 17.53
N ASP A 225 -36.44 76.38 16.30
CA ASP A 225 -37.33 77.05 15.36
C ASP A 225 -38.73 77.30 15.96
N ARG A 226 -39.33 76.28 16.58
CA ARG A 226 -40.61 76.44 17.33
C ARG A 226 -40.53 77.48 18.45
N LYS A 227 -39.44 77.48 19.24
CA LYS A 227 -39.23 78.45 20.33
C LYS A 227 -39.16 79.87 19.76
N TRP A 228 -38.45 80.05 18.65
CA TRP A 228 -38.34 81.33 17.94
C TRP A 228 -39.66 81.76 17.31
N SER A 229 -40.44 80.85 16.71
CA SER A 229 -41.79 81.16 16.20
C SER A 229 -42.74 81.59 17.34
N SER A 230 -42.72 80.91 18.49
CA SER A 230 -43.54 81.27 19.66
C SER A 230 -43.14 82.62 20.28
N SER A 231 -41.85 82.96 20.22
CA SER A 231 -41.32 84.26 20.67
C SER A 231 -41.67 85.40 19.72
N ARG A 232 -41.90 85.11 18.44
CA ARG A 232 -42.33 86.10 17.44
C ARG A 232 -43.84 86.38 17.55
N GLY A 233 -44.64 85.39 17.94
CA GLY A 233 -46.07 85.54 18.20
C GLY A 233 -46.40 86.39 19.44
N LYS A 234 -45.55 86.39 20.47
CA LYS A 234 -45.74 87.19 21.70
C LYS A 234 -45.32 88.67 21.58
N LYS A 235 -44.90 89.14 20.40
CA LYS A 235 -44.55 90.56 20.16
C LYS A 235 -45.62 91.34 19.38
N ASN A 236 -46.76 90.70 19.06
CA ASN A 236 -47.85 91.31 18.29
C ASN A 236 -49.20 91.30 19.06
N GLU A 237 -49.17 91.48 20.38
CA GLU A 237 -50.32 91.95 21.17
C GLU A 237 -49.93 93.24 21.90
#